data_AF-A0A5K9ZWP1-F1
#
_entry.id   AF-A0A5K9ZWP1-F1
#
_cell.length_a   1.000
_cell.length_b   1.000
_cell.length_c   1.000
_cell.angle_alpha   90.00
_cell.angle_beta   90.00
_cell.angle_gamma   90.00
#
_symmetry.space_group_name_H-M   'P 1'
#
loop_
_entity.id
_entity.type
_entity.pdbx_description
1 polymer ?
#
loop_
_entity_poly.entity_id
_entity_poly.type
_entity_poly.pdbx_seq_one_letter_code
_entity_poly.pdbx_strand_id
1 'polypeptide(L)'
;MNSTYDMLVKKSIEAFLLGLEIYNKPTIRYRVEGFSFFICNSWELMLKAKLINDKGENSIYFKDNPSRTVSLEYSIKEIFTNKHDPLRLNLEKIVELRNVSTHFITEDYEVIYAPLFQSCVFNYIEKMSMFHNIDVTEYITQSFLSLVIKEDDLDPAIIRSKYSKETADKILTTKKAIEKIELENNPAFSIDIQHNFYITKKINDADSTVRIAKEGEIPVKIIKEQKDPNKTHPYTQKNCVKEINKILSREKIDFEHFSVFTKEIRSNFNTADFQLFLKFYSLKAQERYSYRHVIGEHSQYTYSRAIIDFILTEIKKNPQKTIEHLKKKTKK
;
A
#
# COMPACT_ATOMS: atom_id res chain seq x y z
N MET A 1 -29.73 20.82 2.02
CA MET A 1 -29.36 20.59 0.61
C MET A 1 -27.86 20.44 0.57
N ASN A 2 -27.32 19.31 0.10
CA ASN A 2 -25.87 19.16 -0.06
C ASN A 2 -25.39 20.19 -1.09
N SER A 3 -24.32 20.92 -0.78
CA SER A 3 -23.71 21.84 -1.74
C SER A 3 -23.17 21.05 -2.94
N THR A 4 -23.05 21.69 -4.11
CA THR A 4 -22.44 21.07 -5.30
C THR A 4 -21.06 20.49 -4.97
N TYR A 5 -20.29 21.20 -4.13
CA TYR A 5 -19.03 20.73 -3.56
C TYR A 5 -19.15 19.36 -2.86
N ASP A 6 -20.07 19.22 -1.90
CA ASP A 6 -20.25 17.97 -1.13
C ASP A 6 -20.63 16.80 -2.04
N MET A 7 -21.46 17.06 -3.06
CA MET A 7 -21.86 16.05 -4.04
C MET A 7 -20.66 15.58 -4.87
N LEU A 8 -19.82 16.50 -5.35
CA LEU A 8 -18.62 16.15 -6.12
C LEU A 8 -17.64 15.33 -5.30
N VAL A 9 -17.41 15.73 -4.05
CA VAL A 9 -16.54 15.01 -3.11
C VAL A 9 -17.04 13.59 -2.87
N LYS A 10 -18.33 13.40 -2.56
CA LYS A 10 -18.90 12.06 -2.35
C LYS A 10 -18.79 11.18 -3.59
N LYS A 11 -19.16 11.71 -4.76
CA LYS A 11 -19.07 10.99 -6.03
C LYS A 11 -17.62 10.67 -6.42
N SER A 12 -16.69 11.54 -6.06
CA SER A 12 -15.25 11.30 -6.27
C SER A 12 -14.80 10.06 -5.50
N ILE A 13 -15.16 9.96 -4.21
CA ILE A 13 -14.83 8.81 -3.36
C ILE A 13 -15.50 7.54 -3.91
N GLU A 14 -16.79 7.59 -4.24
CA GLU A 14 -17.50 6.43 -4.81
C GLU A 14 -16.85 5.93 -6.11
N ALA A 15 -16.50 6.84 -7.02
CA ALA A 15 -15.81 6.49 -8.26
C ALA A 15 -14.43 5.89 -7.99
N PHE A 16 -13.69 6.41 -7.01
CA PHE A 16 -12.40 5.89 -6.59
C PHE A 16 -12.51 4.45 -6.07
N LEU A 17 -13.46 4.19 -5.16
CA LEU A 17 -13.71 2.87 -4.58
C LEU A 17 -14.10 1.85 -5.66
N LEU A 18 -15.01 2.23 -6.56
CA LEU A 18 -15.44 1.37 -7.67
C LEU A 18 -14.27 1.07 -8.63
N GLY A 19 -13.39 2.04 -8.87
CA GLY A 19 -12.15 1.81 -9.59
C GLY A 19 -11.32 0.69 -8.95
N LEU A 20 -11.02 0.82 -7.64
CA LEU A 20 -10.24 -0.19 -6.91
C LEU A 20 -10.87 -1.58 -6.96
N GLU A 21 -12.20 -1.67 -6.79
CA GLU A 21 -12.92 -2.95 -6.88
C GLU A 21 -12.77 -3.60 -8.26
N ILE A 22 -12.90 -2.81 -9.33
CA ILE A 22 -12.75 -3.31 -10.70
C ILE A 22 -11.33 -3.79 -10.95
N TYR A 23 -10.32 -3.03 -10.52
CA TYR A 23 -8.93 -3.40 -10.72
C TYR A 23 -8.56 -4.68 -9.96
N ASN A 24 -8.97 -4.78 -8.70
CA ASN A 24 -8.61 -5.90 -7.84
C ASN A 24 -9.44 -7.16 -8.07
N LYS A 25 -10.44 -7.13 -8.97
CA LYS A 25 -11.21 -8.31 -9.34
C LYS A 25 -10.54 -9.05 -10.52
N PRO A 26 -9.84 -10.18 -10.28
CA PRO A 26 -9.00 -10.84 -11.29
C PRO A 26 -9.80 -11.45 -12.45
N THR A 27 -11.12 -11.62 -12.29
CA THR A 27 -11.99 -12.14 -13.37
C THR A 27 -12.26 -11.10 -14.46
N ILE A 28 -11.98 -9.82 -14.23
CA ILE A 28 -12.24 -8.74 -15.19
C ILE A 28 -11.04 -8.58 -16.11
N ARG A 29 -11.20 -8.90 -17.40
CA ARG A 29 -10.13 -8.75 -18.40
C ARG A 29 -9.84 -7.31 -18.81
N TYR A 30 -10.86 -6.44 -18.76
CA TYR A 30 -10.75 -5.02 -19.10
C TYR A 30 -10.45 -4.14 -17.86
N ARG A 31 -9.81 -4.71 -16.85
CA ARG A 31 -9.69 -4.07 -15.52
C ARG A 31 -8.80 -2.83 -15.53
N VAL A 32 -7.81 -2.77 -16.42
CA VAL A 32 -6.94 -1.60 -16.63
C VAL A 32 -7.76 -0.44 -17.18
N GLU A 33 -8.57 -0.70 -18.19
CA GLU A 33 -9.44 0.27 -18.84
C GLU A 33 -10.53 0.76 -17.89
N GLY A 34 -11.21 -0.18 -17.25
CA GLY A 34 -12.21 0.12 -16.23
C GLY A 34 -11.63 0.99 -15.12
N PHE A 35 -10.48 0.60 -14.56
CA PHE A 35 -9.81 1.40 -13.55
C PHE A 35 -9.43 2.79 -14.06
N SER A 36 -8.80 2.89 -15.24
CA SER A 36 -8.39 4.17 -15.83
C SER A 36 -9.57 5.15 -16.00
N PHE A 37 -10.76 4.64 -16.33
CA PHE A 37 -11.97 5.44 -16.45
C PHE A 37 -12.42 5.96 -15.09
N PHE A 38 -12.54 5.06 -14.11
CA PHE A 38 -13.02 5.41 -12.77
C PHE A 38 -12.04 6.31 -11.99
N ILE A 39 -10.73 6.05 -12.07
CA ILE A 39 -9.72 6.87 -11.40
C ILE A 39 -9.62 8.26 -12.04
N CYS A 40 -9.74 8.39 -13.37
CA CYS A 40 -9.81 9.71 -13.99
C CYS A 40 -11.06 10.47 -13.55
N ASN A 41 -12.21 9.80 -13.51
CA ASN A 41 -13.45 10.42 -13.05
C ASN A 41 -13.35 10.85 -11.57
N SER A 42 -12.76 10.04 -10.69
CA SER A 42 -12.59 10.41 -9.29
C SER A 42 -11.71 11.66 -9.14
N TRP A 43 -10.56 11.70 -9.82
CA TRP A 43 -9.69 12.88 -9.84
C TRP A 43 -10.38 14.11 -10.42
N GLU A 44 -11.14 13.98 -11.51
CA GLU A 44 -11.84 15.11 -12.10
C GLU A 44 -12.83 15.74 -11.12
N LEU A 45 -13.62 14.91 -10.43
CA LEU A 45 -14.60 15.35 -9.45
C LEU A 45 -13.93 15.99 -8.22
N MET A 46 -12.83 15.42 -7.73
CA MET A 46 -12.06 15.97 -6.60
C MET A 46 -11.48 17.35 -6.96
N LEU A 47 -10.80 17.44 -8.12
CA LEU A 47 -10.17 18.70 -8.54
C LEU A 47 -11.21 19.78 -8.84
N LYS A 48 -12.38 19.42 -9.38
CA LYS A 48 -13.51 20.35 -9.49
C LYS A 48 -13.98 20.85 -8.14
N ALA A 49 -14.15 19.97 -7.15
CA ALA A 49 -14.50 20.39 -5.80
C ALA A 49 -13.45 21.33 -5.20
N LYS A 50 -12.15 21.08 -5.46
CA LYS A 50 -11.06 21.98 -5.04
C LYS A 50 -11.17 23.37 -5.70
N LEU A 51 -11.44 23.42 -7.00
CA LEU A 51 -11.66 24.68 -7.72
C LEU A 51 -12.86 25.45 -7.16
N ILE A 52 -13.96 24.77 -6.83
CA ILE A 52 -15.12 25.41 -6.19
C ILE A 52 -14.73 26.03 -4.85
N ASN A 53 -13.97 25.32 -4.03
CA ASN A 53 -13.54 25.81 -2.73
C ASN A 53 -12.61 27.03 -2.84
N ASP A 54 -11.72 27.05 -3.84
CA ASP A 54 -10.74 28.12 -4.02
C ASP A 54 -11.30 29.35 -4.73
N LYS A 55 -12.11 29.14 -5.77
CA LYS A 55 -12.50 30.16 -6.77
C LYS A 55 -14.02 30.33 -6.91
N GLY A 56 -14.82 29.56 -6.17
CA GLY A 56 -16.28 29.58 -6.23
C GLY A 56 -16.88 28.67 -7.31
N GLU A 57 -18.20 28.51 -7.27
CA GLU A 57 -18.92 27.50 -8.07
C GLU A 57 -18.81 27.69 -9.59
N ASN A 58 -18.72 28.94 -10.06
CA ASN A 58 -18.57 29.26 -11.47
C ASN A 58 -17.22 28.82 -12.07
N SER A 59 -16.22 28.48 -11.25
CA SER A 59 -14.88 28.09 -11.70
C SER A 59 -14.84 26.78 -12.47
N ILE A 60 -15.85 25.92 -12.30
CA ILE A 60 -15.91 24.60 -12.95
C ILE A 60 -16.71 24.61 -14.25
N TYR A 61 -17.30 25.74 -14.66
CA TYR A 61 -18.11 25.85 -15.87
C TYR A 61 -17.37 26.62 -16.97
N PHE A 62 -17.61 26.26 -18.24
CA PHE A 62 -17.07 27.04 -19.35
C PHE A 62 -17.80 28.39 -19.45
N LYS A 63 -17.03 29.48 -19.57
CA LYS A 63 -17.56 30.85 -19.70
C LYS A 63 -18.54 30.99 -20.87
N ASP A 64 -18.24 30.32 -21.98
CA ASP A 64 -19.03 30.39 -23.21
C ASP A 64 -20.18 29.37 -23.25
N ASN A 65 -20.17 28.37 -22.37
CA ASN A 65 -21.22 27.36 -22.28
C ASN A 65 -21.41 26.85 -20.83
N PRO A 66 -22.28 27.49 -20.05
CA PRO A 66 -22.52 27.13 -18.64
C PRO A 66 -23.11 25.74 -18.43
N SER A 67 -23.58 25.04 -19.47
CA SER A 67 -24.06 23.66 -19.36
C SER A 67 -22.93 22.62 -19.35
N ARG A 68 -21.70 23.03 -19.68
CA ARG A 68 -20.51 22.17 -19.71
C ARG A 68 -19.55 22.51 -18.59
N THR A 69 -19.07 21.49 -17.91
CA THR A 69 -18.02 21.62 -16.91
C THR A 69 -16.63 21.41 -17.51
N VAL A 70 -15.61 22.01 -16.91
CA VAL A 70 -14.20 21.83 -17.27
C VAL A 70 -13.77 20.35 -17.23
N SER A 71 -12.75 19.98 -17.99
CA SER A 71 -12.25 18.60 -18.01
C SER A 71 -11.19 18.36 -16.94
N LEU A 72 -10.83 17.09 -16.72
CA LEU A 72 -9.70 16.70 -15.90
C LEU A 72 -8.39 17.38 -16.33
N GLU A 73 -8.08 17.40 -17.63
CA GLU A 73 -6.85 18.00 -18.16
C GLU A 73 -6.75 19.49 -17.85
N TYR A 74 -7.88 20.19 -17.94
CA TYR A 74 -7.94 21.59 -17.54
C TYR A 74 -7.72 21.74 -16.04
N SER A 75 -8.42 20.94 -15.23
CA SER A 75 -8.34 20.99 -13.77
C SER A 75 -6.93 20.69 -13.25
N ILE A 76 -6.22 19.72 -13.85
CA ILE A 76 -4.82 19.40 -13.56
C ILE A 76 -3.93 20.61 -13.83
N LYS A 77 -4.08 21.25 -15.01
CA LYS A 77 -3.24 22.40 -15.40
C LYS A 77 -3.45 23.61 -14.48
N GLU A 78 -4.68 23.83 -14.04
CA GLU A 78 -5.03 24.93 -13.14
C GLU A 78 -4.50 24.74 -11.71
N ILE A 79 -4.53 23.51 -11.20
CA ILE A 79 -4.14 23.21 -9.81
C ILE A 79 -2.64 22.90 -9.69
N PHE A 80 -2.10 22.10 -10.61
CA PHE A 80 -0.69 21.69 -10.64
C PHE A 80 0.06 22.46 -11.72
N THR A 81 0.46 23.69 -11.41
CA THR A 81 1.05 24.62 -12.41
C THR A 81 2.43 24.19 -12.92
N ASN A 82 3.22 23.51 -12.08
CA ASN A 82 4.52 22.96 -12.47
C ASN A 82 4.35 21.74 -13.40
N LYS A 83 4.80 21.86 -14.66
CA LYS A 83 4.74 20.79 -15.66
C LYS A 83 5.66 19.60 -15.37
N HIS A 84 6.69 19.80 -14.55
CA HIS A 84 7.65 18.77 -14.16
C HIS A 84 7.30 18.13 -12.82
N ASP A 85 6.14 18.46 -12.24
CA ASP A 85 5.68 17.83 -11.02
C ASP A 85 5.40 16.32 -11.26
N PRO A 86 5.98 15.41 -10.47
CA PRO A 86 5.83 13.97 -10.67
C PRO A 86 4.37 13.49 -10.61
N LEU A 87 3.55 14.04 -9.70
CA LEU A 87 2.12 13.71 -9.57
C LEU A 87 1.37 14.18 -10.82
N ARG A 88 1.64 15.39 -11.30
CA ARG A 88 1.05 15.88 -12.54
C ARG A 88 1.39 14.99 -13.72
N LEU A 89 2.66 14.61 -13.89
CA LEU A 89 3.11 13.73 -14.97
C LEU A 89 2.41 12.37 -14.90
N ASN A 90 2.24 11.83 -13.70
CA ASN A 90 1.47 10.60 -13.46
C ASN A 90 0.02 10.74 -13.96
N LEU A 91 -0.69 11.80 -13.55
CA LEU A 91 -2.07 12.04 -13.98
C LEU A 91 -2.18 12.23 -15.50
N GLU A 92 -1.28 13.01 -16.11
CA GLU A 92 -1.27 13.23 -17.56
C GLU A 92 -1.07 11.91 -18.33
N LYS A 93 -0.23 10.99 -17.83
CA LYS A 93 -0.03 9.67 -18.43
C LYS A 93 -1.23 8.74 -18.29
N ILE A 94 -1.93 8.78 -17.16
CA ILE A 94 -3.16 8.01 -16.94
C ILE A 94 -4.31 8.54 -17.81
N VAL A 95 -4.38 9.86 -18.01
CA VAL A 95 -5.31 10.49 -18.94
C VAL A 95 -5.03 10.07 -20.38
N GLU A 96 -3.75 10.04 -20.79
CA GLU A 96 -3.35 9.54 -22.10
C GLU A 96 -3.82 8.10 -22.29
N LEU A 97 -3.62 7.24 -21.28
CA LEU A 97 -4.13 5.87 -21.30
C LEU A 97 -5.65 5.84 -21.49
N ARG A 98 -6.42 6.59 -20.71
CA ARG A 98 -7.90 6.68 -20.82
C ARG A 98 -8.36 7.09 -22.22
N ASN A 99 -7.60 7.95 -22.90
CA ASN A 99 -7.94 8.42 -24.24
C ASN A 99 -7.59 7.41 -25.34
N VAL A 100 -6.61 6.53 -25.09
CA VAL A 100 -6.17 5.48 -26.02
C VAL A 100 -6.87 4.13 -25.75
N SER A 101 -7.38 3.94 -24.52
CA SER A 101 -7.95 2.70 -24.00
C SER A 101 -9.23 2.23 -24.68
N THR A 102 -9.90 3.09 -25.45
CA THR A 102 -11.15 2.74 -26.14
C THR A 102 -10.95 1.79 -27.33
N HIS A 103 -9.71 1.53 -27.76
CA HIS A 103 -9.46 0.76 -28.99
C HIS A 103 -8.40 -0.36 -28.92
N PHE A 104 -7.45 -0.36 -27.98
CA PHE A 104 -6.22 -1.20 -28.12
C PHE A 104 -5.54 -1.72 -26.85
N ILE A 105 -6.23 -1.85 -25.71
CA ILE A 105 -5.55 -2.33 -24.50
C ILE A 105 -5.50 -3.86 -24.45
N THR A 106 -4.28 -4.36 -24.34
CA THR A 106 -3.93 -5.77 -24.22
C THR A 106 -3.45 -6.07 -22.79
N GLU A 107 -3.45 -7.33 -22.36
CA GLU A 107 -3.09 -7.71 -20.98
C GLU A 107 -1.70 -7.18 -20.55
N ASP A 108 -0.75 -7.08 -21.48
CA ASP A 108 0.61 -6.60 -21.19
C ASP A 108 0.70 -5.09 -20.84
N TYR A 109 -0.35 -4.30 -21.09
CA TYR A 109 -0.43 -2.92 -20.59
C TYR A 109 -0.56 -2.87 -19.06
N GLU A 110 -1.13 -3.90 -18.45
CA GLU A 110 -1.34 -3.94 -17.00
C GLU A 110 -0.03 -3.80 -16.25
N VAL A 111 0.99 -4.58 -16.62
CA VAL A 111 2.29 -4.58 -15.97
C VAL A 111 2.99 -3.22 -16.14
N ILE A 112 2.81 -2.56 -17.28
CA ILE A 112 3.42 -1.24 -17.57
C ILE A 112 2.77 -0.13 -16.74
N TYR A 113 1.45 -0.16 -16.56
CA TYR A 113 0.70 0.93 -15.94
C TYR A 113 0.38 0.72 -14.46
N ALA A 114 0.48 -0.50 -13.94
CA ALA A 114 0.19 -0.77 -12.54
C ALA A 114 1.01 0.08 -11.56
N PRO A 115 2.33 0.32 -11.77
CA PRO A 115 3.11 1.19 -10.89
C PRO A 115 2.62 2.64 -10.89
N LEU A 116 2.19 3.15 -12.05
CA LEU A 116 1.60 4.48 -12.20
C LEU A 116 0.25 4.55 -11.51
N PHE A 117 -0.60 3.54 -11.68
CA PHE A 117 -1.89 3.46 -11.01
C PHE A 117 -1.74 3.40 -9.49
N GLN A 118 -0.76 2.64 -8.99
CA GLN A 118 -0.51 2.54 -7.57
C GLN A 118 -0.09 3.89 -6.97
N SER A 119 0.82 4.60 -7.64
CA SER A 119 1.20 5.97 -7.26
C SER A 119 -0.01 6.92 -7.30
N CYS A 120 -0.84 6.82 -8.34
CA CYS A 120 -2.07 7.60 -8.48
C CYS A 120 -3.05 7.37 -7.33
N VAL A 121 -3.20 6.13 -6.86
CA VAL A 121 -4.03 5.78 -5.69
C VAL A 121 -3.53 6.48 -4.43
N PHE A 122 -2.23 6.42 -4.15
CA PHE A 122 -1.68 7.09 -2.96
C PHE A 122 -1.75 8.61 -3.05
N ASN A 123 -1.44 9.17 -4.22
CA ASN A 123 -1.56 10.60 -4.48
C ASN A 123 -3.02 11.05 -4.29
N TYR A 124 -4.01 10.25 -4.71
CA TYR A 124 -5.42 10.59 -4.55
C TYR A 124 -5.80 10.68 -3.07
N ILE A 125 -5.40 9.69 -2.26
CA ILE A 125 -5.66 9.67 -0.82
C ILE A 125 -5.02 10.89 -0.14
N GLU A 126 -3.76 11.17 -0.46
CA GLU A 126 -3.04 12.33 0.07
C GLU A 126 -3.74 13.64 -0.30
N LYS A 127 -4.10 13.83 -1.58
CA LYS A 127 -4.75 15.06 -2.03
C LYS A 127 -6.18 15.19 -1.54
N MET A 128 -6.91 14.09 -1.36
CA MET A 128 -8.24 14.12 -0.76
C MET A 128 -8.17 14.62 0.69
N SER A 129 -7.19 14.12 1.45
CA SER A 129 -6.92 14.60 2.81
C SER A 129 -6.50 16.08 2.80
N MET A 130 -5.54 16.45 1.95
CA MET A 130 -5.00 17.81 1.88
C MET A 130 -6.04 18.86 1.43
N PHE A 131 -6.85 18.54 0.43
CA PHE A 131 -7.78 19.48 -0.21
C PHE A 131 -9.15 19.54 0.46
N HIS A 132 -9.60 18.42 1.02
CA HIS A 132 -10.97 18.26 1.51
C HIS A 132 -11.05 17.82 2.97
N ASN A 133 -9.90 17.59 3.63
CA ASN A 133 -9.81 17.11 5.01
C ASN A 133 -10.60 15.81 5.24
N ILE A 134 -10.55 14.90 4.26
CA ILE A 134 -11.22 13.60 4.30
C ILE A 134 -10.17 12.50 4.21
N ASP A 135 -10.23 11.57 5.18
CA ASP A 135 -9.44 10.35 5.14
C ASP A 135 -10.22 9.26 4.38
N VAL A 136 -9.74 8.91 3.19
CA VAL A 136 -10.37 7.89 2.34
C VAL A 136 -10.21 6.48 2.95
N THR A 137 -9.23 6.27 3.84
CA THR A 137 -8.99 4.97 4.48
C THR A 137 -10.08 4.59 5.48
N GLU A 138 -10.95 5.52 5.86
CA GLU A 138 -12.16 5.22 6.64
C GLU A 138 -13.20 4.43 5.84
N TYR A 139 -13.17 4.53 4.51
CA TYR A 139 -14.13 3.87 3.62
C TYR A 139 -13.62 2.54 3.05
N ILE A 140 -12.33 2.26 3.18
CA ILE A 140 -11.70 1.07 2.60
C ILE A 140 -10.51 0.58 3.41
N THR A 141 -10.43 -0.74 3.62
CA THR A 141 -9.30 -1.37 4.31
C THR A 141 -8.01 -1.16 3.52
N GLN A 142 -6.91 -0.89 4.23
CA GLN A 142 -5.60 -0.62 3.64
C GLN A 142 -5.09 -1.72 2.68
N SER A 143 -5.51 -2.97 2.87
CA SER A 143 -5.17 -4.10 1.99
C SER A 143 -5.76 -3.98 0.58
N PHE A 144 -6.89 -3.29 0.41
CA PHE A 144 -7.54 -3.09 -0.89
C PHE A 144 -6.99 -1.88 -1.68
N LEU A 145 -6.10 -1.09 -1.07
CA LEU A 145 -5.44 0.03 -1.74
C LEU A 145 -4.29 -0.41 -2.66
N SER A 146 -3.77 -1.61 -2.43
CA SER A 146 -2.71 -2.17 -3.26
C SER A 146 -3.31 -2.88 -4.46
N LEU A 147 -2.82 -2.54 -5.64
CA LEU A 147 -3.29 -3.04 -6.92
C LEU A 147 -2.62 -4.37 -7.24
N VAL A 148 -3.42 -5.44 -7.39
CA VAL A 148 -2.90 -6.79 -7.63
C VAL A 148 -2.60 -7.02 -9.11
N ILE A 149 -1.32 -7.21 -9.41
CA ILE A 149 -0.80 -7.47 -10.77
C ILE A 149 -0.58 -8.98 -10.93
N LYS A 150 -0.90 -9.50 -12.11
CA LYS A 150 -0.43 -10.83 -12.51
C LYS A 150 0.98 -10.68 -13.10
N GLU A 151 1.99 -11.23 -12.45
CA GLU A 151 3.35 -11.26 -13.02
C GLU A 151 3.32 -12.07 -14.32
N ASP A 152 3.58 -11.39 -15.43
CA ASP A 152 3.90 -11.99 -16.73
C ASP A 152 5.21 -11.35 -17.22
N ASP A 153 6.11 -12.16 -17.77
CA ASP A 153 7.39 -11.70 -18.29
C ASP A 153 7.15 -10.78 -19.51
N LEU A 154 7.39 -9.48 -19.33
CA LEU A 154 7.42 -8.47 -20.40
C LEU A 154 8.68 -8.57 -21.28
N ASP A 155 9.05 -9.78 -21.72
CA ASP A 155 10.13 -9.97 -22.68
C ASP A 155 9.69 -9.41 -24.05
N PRO A 156 10.45 -8.49 -24.65
CA PRO A 156 10.16 -7.97 -25.99
C PRO A 156 9.96 -9.06 -27.07
N ALA A 157 10.64 -10.21 -26.96
CA ALA A 157 10.45 -11.33 -27.87
C ALA A 157 9.07 -11.98 -27.69
N ILE A 158 8.58 -12.07 -26.46
CA ILE A 158 7.24 -12.60 -26.15
C ILE A 158 6.18 -11.61 -26.64
N ILE A 159 6.34 -10.31 -26.39
CA ILE A 159 5.38 -9.28 -26.85
C ILE A 159 5.28 -9.27 -28.39
N ARG A 160 6.42 -9.34 -29.10
CA ARG A 160 6.44 -9.38 -30.58
C ARG A 160 5.85 -10.66 -31.17
N SER A 161 5.80 -11.76 -30.41
CA SER A 161 5.18 -13.01 -30.87
C SER A 161 3.66 -13.05 -30.60
N LYS A 162 3.18 -12.36 -29.55
CA LYS A 162 1.76 -12.29 -29.19
C LYS A 162 0.95 -11.31 -30.05
N TYR A 163 1.55 -10.23 -30.53
CA TYR A 163 0.82 -9.13 -31.17
C TYR A 163 1.29 -8.81 -32.58
N SER A 164 0.46 -8.04 -33.30
CA SER A 164 0.85 -7.41 -34.56
C SER A 164 2.09 -6.52 -34.34
N LYS A 165 2.87 -6.31 -35.41
CA LYS A 165 4.06 -5.46 -35.35
C LYS A 165 3.75 -4.05 -34.82
N GLU A 166 2.65 -3.46 -35.28
CA GLU A 166 2.22 -2.13 -34.89
C GLU A 166 1.87 -2.06 -33.39
N THR A 167 1.09 -3.02 -32.89
CA THR A 167 0.73 -3.09 -31.46
C THR A 167 1.94 -3.36 -30.58
N ALA A 168 2.81 -4.29 -30.98
CA ALA A 168 4.03 -4.61 -30.24
C ALA A 168 5.00 -3.42 -30.16
N ASP A 169 5.23 -2.73 -31.29
CA ASP A 169 6.10 -1.55 -31.32
C ASP A 169 5.51 -0.41 -30.46
N LYS A 170 4.18 -0.23 -30.45
CA LYS A 170 3.51 0.75 -29.58
C LYS A 170 3.71 0.42 -28.10
N ILE A 171 3.46 -0.83 -27.68
CA ILE A 171 3.67 -1.29 -26.29
C ILE A 171 5.11 -1.04 -25.85
N LEU A 172 6.08 -1.47 -26.65
CA LEU A 172 7.51 -1.33 -26.33
C LEU A 172 7.96 0.13 -26.29
N THR A 173 7.40 0.98 -27.15
CA THR A 173 7.70 2.42 -27.15
C THR A 173 7.11 3.09 -25.91
N THR A 174 5.88 2.77 -25.54
CA THR A 174 5.24 3.26 -24.31
C THR A 174 6.03 2.83 -23.08
N LYS A 175 6.44 1.56 -22.99
CA LYS A 175 7.26 1.04 -21.89
C LYS A 175 8.55 1.85 -21.73
N LYS A 176 9.32 2.02 -22.80
CA LYS A 176 10.56 2.80 -22.78
C LYS A 176 10.34 4.26 -22.39
N ALA A 177 9.25 4.86 -22.85
CA ALA A 177 8.91 6.24 -22.51
C ALA A 177 8.60 6.40 -21.01
N ILE A 178 7.88 5.43 -20.42
CA ILE A 178 7.58 5.42 -18.99
C ILE A 178 8.86 5.19 -18.18
N GLU A 179 9.66 4.16 -18.51
CA GLU A 179 10.92 3.85 -17.83
C GLU A 179 11.88 5.05 -17.78
N LYS A 180 11.95 5.82 -18.87
CA LYS A 180 12.76 7.04 -18.89
C LYS A 180 12.28 8.09 -17.89
N ILE A 181 10.96 8.28 -17.78
CA ILE A 181 10.39 9.25 -16.84
C ILE A 181 10.58 8.77 -15.40
N GLU A 182 10.45 7.46 -15.14
CA GLU A 182 10.67 6.86 -13.81
C GLU A 182 12.08 7.12 -13.29
N LEU A 183 13.10 6.98 -14.15
CA LEU A 183 14.50 7.23 -13.78
C LEU A 183 14.77 8.67 -13.31
N GLU A 184 13.96 9.63 -13.79
CA GLU A 184 14.11 11.05 -13.50
C GLU A 184 13.15 11.54 -12.39
N ASN A 185 12.27 10.67 -11.87
CA ASN A 185 11.19 11.03 -10.95
C ASN A 185 11.25 10.23 -9.64
N ASN A 186 10.30 10.54 -8.75
CA ASN A 186 10.21 9.97 -7.40
C ASN A 186 8.92 9.13 -7.25
N PRO A 187 8.65 8.55 -6.06
CA PRO A 187 7.46 7.72 -5.82
C PRO A 187 6.10 8.38 -6.14
N ALA A 188 6.01 9.71 -6.21
CA ALA A 188 4.78 10.38 -6.62
C ALA A 188 4.48 10.25 -8.14
N PHE A 189 5.44 9.75 -8.93
CA PHE A 189 5.21 9.37 -10.33
C PHE A 189 4.85 7.88 -10.50
N SER A 190 5.58 6.98 -9.85
CA SER A 190 5.43 5.52 -10.02
C SER A 190 5.96 4.77 -8.80
N ILE A 191 5.27 3.70 -8.39
CA ILE A 191 5.69 2.83 -7.27
C ILE A 191 5.42 1.37 -7.63
N ASP A 192 6.48 0.56 -7.58
CA ASP A 192 6.37 -0.89 -7.68
C ASP A 192 5.96 -1.51 -6.34
N ILE A 193 4.87 -2.29 -6.35
CA ILE A 193 4.45 -3.11 -5.22
C ILE A 193 4.49 -4.57 -5.62
N GLN A 194 5.39 -5.33 -4.98
CA GLN A 194 5.44 -6.78 -5.11
C GLN A 194 4.49 -7.43 -4.11
N HIS A 195 3.54 -8.21 -4.63
CA HIS A 195 2.59 -8.96 -3.83
C HIS A 195 3.09 -10.37 -3.59
N ASN A 196 3.52 -10.64 -2.36
CA ASN A 196 3.93 -11.97 -1.95
C ASN A 196 2.76 -12.70 -1.28
N PHE A 197 2.10 -13.60 -2.00
CA PHE A 197 1.01 -14.41 -1.46
C PHE A 197 1.55 -15.60 -0.66
N TYR A 198 1.03 -15.80 0.55
CA TYR A 198 1.40 -16.93 1.41
C TYR A 198 0.18 -17.79 1.76
N ILE A 199 0.29 -19.10 1.54
CA ILE A 199 -0.74 -20.06 1.93
C ILE A 199 -0.49 -20.49 3.38
N THR A 200 -1.43 -20.18 4.28
CA THR A 200 -1.43 -20.66 5.68
C THR A 200 -2.58 -21.62 5.92
N LYS A 201 -2.37 -22.60 6.82
CA LYS A 201 -3.44 -23.51 7.30
C LYS A 201 -4.29 -22.88 8.41
N LYS A 202 -3.84 -21.77 9.00
CA LYS A 202 -4.55 -21.07 10.07
C LYS A 202 -5.47 -20.03 9.46
N ILE A 203 -6.79 -20.29 9.52
CA ILE A 203 -7.82 -19.41 8.93
C ILE A 203 -7.73 -17.99 9.51
N ASN A 204 -7.44 -17.85 10.81
CA ASN A 204 -7.33 -16.55 11.48
C ASN A 204 -6.15 -15.69 11.01
N ASP A 205 -5.16 -16.30 10.36
CA ASP A 205 -3.97 -15.61 9.84
C ASP A 205 -4.07 -15.38 8.31
N ALA A 206 -5.20 -15.70 7.67
CA ALA A 206 -5.39 -15.61 6.23
C ALA A 206 -6.20 -14.37 5.84
N ASP A 207 -5.65 -13.52 4.97
CA ASP A 207 -6.37 -12.36 4.41
C ASP A 207 -7.50 -12.78 3.45
N SER A 208 -7.44 -13.99 2.91
CA SER A 208 -8.47 -14.58 2.04
C SER A 208 -8.40 -16.11 2.06
N THR A 209 -9.56 -16.77 2.03
CA THR A 209 -9.65 -18.23 1.97
C THR A 209 -9.75 -18.71 0.53
N VAL A 210 -8.81 -19.55 0.10
CA VAL A 210 -8.80 -20.15 -1.24
C VAL A 210 -9.00 -21.66 -1.17
N ARG A 211 -9.69 -22.24 -2.16
CA ARG A 211 -9.85 -23.69 -2.31
C ARG A 211 -9.11 -24.14 -3.56
N ILE A 212 -8.35 -25.23 -3.45
CA ILE A 212 -7.73 -25.86 -4.62
C ILE A 212 -8.85 -26.60 -5.37
N ALA A 213 -9.29 -26.05 -6.50
CA ALA A 213 -10.22 -26.71 -7.41
C ALA A 213 -9.46 -27.75 -8.24
N LYS A 214 -10.09 -28.92 -8.47
CA LYS A 214 -9.47 -30.01 -9.25
C LYS A 214 -9.52 -29.74 -10.76
N GLU A 215 -10.54 -29.00 -11.23
CA GLU A 215 -10.66 -28.41 -12.58
C GLU A 215 -11.65 -27.22 -12.53
N GLY A 216 -11.45 -26.19 -13.37
CA GLY A 216 -12.51 -25.26 -13.77
C GLY A 216 -12.54 -23.82 -13.23
N GLU A 217 -11.88 -23.48 -12.12
CA GLU A 217 -11.82 -22.08 -11.65
C GLU A 217 -10.39 -21.71 -11.23
N ILE A 218 -9.96 -20.55 -11.71
CA ILE A 218 -8.61 -19.92 -11.69
C ILE A 218 -7.58 -20.73 -10.87
N PRO A 219 -6.74 -21.55 -11.53
CA PRO A 219 -5.76 -22.38 -10.84
C PRO A 219 -4.69 -21.51 -10.17
N VAL A 220 -4.73 -21.41 -8.84
CA VAL A 220 -3.62 -20.84 -8.07
C VAL A 220 -2.54 -21.91 -7.95
N LYS A 221 -1.44 -21.75 -8.69
CA LYS A 221 -0.26 -22.61 -8.59
C LYS A 221 0.30 -22.50 -7.17
N ILE A 222 0.48 -23.63 -6.48
CA ILE A 222 1.03 -23.66 -5.13
C ILE A 222 2.47 -23.12 -5.17
N ILE A 223 2.69 -21.87 -4.74
CA ILE A 223 4.02 -21.34 -4.46
C ILE A 223 4.40 -21.79 -3.05
N LYS A 224 4.90 -23.02 -2.93
CA LYS A 224 5.58 -23.46 -1.71
C LYS A 224 7.00 -22.91 -1.76
N GLU A 225 7.18 -21.69 -1.29
CA GLU A 225 8.53 -21.19 -1.04
C GLU A 225 8.99 -21.65 0.35
N GLN A 226 10.06 -22.45 0.40
CA GLN A 226 10.72 -22.83 1.63
C GLN A 226 11.43 -21.58 2.17
N LYS A 227 10.77 -20.83 3.05
CA LYS A 227 11.29 -19.57 3.58
C LYS A 227 12.54 -19.83 4.42
N ASP A 228 13.66 -19.22 4.04
CA ASP A 228 14.89 -19.22 4.83
C ASP A 228 14.63 -18.54 6.20
N PRO A 229 14.79 -19.26 7.32
CA PRO A 229 14.63 -18.69 8.66
C PRO A 229 15.56 -17.51 8.93
N ASN A 230 16.72 -17.43 8.28
CA ASN A 230 17.65 -16.32 8.44
C ASN A 230 17.12 -15.02 7.82
N LYS A 231 16.28 -15.11 6.78
CA LYS A 231 15.64 -13.94 6.16
C LYS A 231 14.37 -13.53 6.90
N THR A 232 13.57 -14.50 7.36
CA THR A 232 12.28 -14.22 8.04
C THR A 232 12.45 -13.84 9.51
N HIS A 233 13.45 -14.40 10.19
CA HIS A 233 13.71 -14.21 11.61
C HIS A 233 15.20 -13.89 11.84
N PRO A 234 15.70 -12.73 11.35
CA PRO A 234 17.12 -12.42 11.36
C PRO A 234 17.66 -12.01 12.75
N TYR A 235 16.79 -11.70 13.71
CA TYR A 235 17.20 -11.09 14.96
C TYR A 235 17.42 -12.13 16.06
N THR A 236 18.59 -12.09 16.69
CA THR A 236 18.77 -12.68 18.03
C THR A 236 18.09 -11.79 19.07
N GLN A 237 17.81 -12.34 20.25
CA GLN A 237 17.24 -11.56 21.35
C GLN A 237 18.06 -10.30 21.68
N LYS A 238 19.40 -10.42 21.66
CA LYS A 238 20.31 -9.29 21.90
C LYS A 238 20.15 -8.21 20.83
N ASN A 239 19.95 -8.60 19.58
CA ASN A 239 19.74 -7.66 18.48
C ASN A 239 18.35 -7.00 18.56
N CYS A 240 17.30 -7.73 18.96
CA CYS A 240 15.98 -7.13 19.21
C CYS A 240 16.05 -6.03 20.27
N VAL A 241 16.70 -6.29 21.41
CA VAL A 241 16.84 -5.30 22.50
C VAL A 241 17.60 -4.05 22.03
N LYS A 242 18.67 -4.23 21.24
CA LYS A 242 19.41 -3.11 20.65
C LYS A 242 18.55 -2.27 19.72
N GLU A 243 17.82 -2.91 18.82
CA GLU A 243 16.94 -2.22 17.85
C GLU A 243 15.78 -1.51 18.54
N ILE A 244 15.16 -2.12 19.56
CA ILE A 244 14.09 -1.47 20.34
C ILE A 244 14.62 -0.20 21.01
N ASN A 245 15.75 -0.25 21.71
CA ASN A 245 16.33 0.94 22.34
C ASN A 245 16.69 2.02 21.32
N LYS A 246 17.28 1.63 20.18
CA LYS A 246 17.60 2.57 19.08
C LYS A 246 16.36 3.32 18.60
N ILE A 247 15.23 2.62 18.47
CA ILE A 247 13.96 3.22 18.02
C ILE A 247 13.35 4.09 19.11
N LEU A 248 13.36 3.65 20.38
CA LEU A 248 12.90 4.46 21.51
C LEU A 248 13.66 5.80 21.61
N SER A 249 14.98 5.78 21.46
CA SER A 249 15.80 7.01 21.45
C SER A 249 15.51 7.89 20.22
N ARG A 250 15.36 7.29 19.03
CA ARG A 250 15.07 8.04 17.79
C ARG A 250 13.71 8.72 17.81
N GLU A 251 12.69 8.03 18.34
CA GLU A 251 11.31 8.51 18.40
C GLU A 251 11.00 9.32 19.68
N LYS A 252 12.02 9.55 20.54
CA LYS A 252 11.91 10.27 21.82
C LYS A 252 10.76 9.73 22.69
N ILE A 253 10.68 8.40 22.80
CA ILE A 253 9.69 7.73 23.64
C ILE A 253 10.26 7.61 25.05
N ASP A 254 9.63 8.26 26.02
CA ASP A 254 10.02 8.25 27.44
C ASP A 254 9.66 6.90 28.11
N PHE A 255 10.39 5.85 27.72
CA PHE A 255 10.31 4.55 28.38
C PHE A 255 10.93 4.64 29.77
N GLU A 256 10.18 4.28 30.80
CA GLU A 256 10.66 4.24 32.18
C GLU A 256 10.23 2.95 32.87
N HIS A 257 11.13 2.39 33.67
CA HIS A 257 10.81 1.27 34.55
C HIS A 257 11.45 1.45 35.92
N PHE A 258 10.62 1.38 36.97
CA PHE A 258 11.11 1.31 38.34
C PHE A 258 11.60 -0.11 38.67
N SER A 259 12.90 -0.24 38.95
CA SER A 259 13.49 -1.50 39.39
C SER A 259 13.32 -1.67 40.89
N VAL A 260 12.50 -2.64 41.31
CA VAL A 260 12.30 -2.96 42.74
C VAL A 260 13.60 -3.39 43.42
N PHE A 261 14.55 -3.95 42.67
CA PHE A 261 15.83 -4.45 43.20
C PHE A 261 16.87 -3.35 43.40
N THR A 262 16.97 -2.39 42.48
CA THR A 262 17.96 -1.30 42.54
C THR A 262 17.37 0.00 43.09
N LYS A 263 16.05 0.08 43.27
CA LYS A 263 15.29 1.27 43.68
C LYS A 263 15.52 2.49 42.79
N GLU A 264 15.93 2.27 41.55
CA GLU A 264 16.21 3.29 40.55
C GLU A 264 15.27 3.17 39.35
N ILE A 265 15.00 4.30 38.71
CA ILE A 265 14.29 4.38 37.43
C ILE A 265 15.31 4.16 36.33
N ARG A 266 15.05 3.15 35.48
CA ARG A 266 15.82 2.96 34.25
C ARG A 266 15.02 3.40 33.04
N SER A 267 15.73 4.00 32.08
CA SER A 267 15.18 4.44 30.80
C SER A 267 15.51 3.50 29.63
N ASN A 268 16.22 2.40 29.90
CA ASN A 268 16.64 1.44 28.87
C ASN A 268 15.86 0.12 28.98
N PHE A 269 15.36 -0.34 27.83
CA PHE A 269 14.75 -1.64 27.65
C PHE A 269 15.83 -2.73 27.68
N ASN A 270 15.62 -3.84 28.40
CA ASN A 270 16.63 -4.89 28.52
C ASN A 270 16.12 -6.30 28.15
N THR A 271 17.03 -7.26 28.23
CA THR A 271 16.75 -8.68 27.96
C THR A 271 15.65 -9.27 28.83
N ALA A 272 15.55 -8.83 30.10
CA ALA A 272 14.53 -9.32 31.03
C ALA A 272 13.13 -8.80 30.65
N ASP A 273 13.02 -7.56 30.19
CA ASP A 273 11.77 -7.02 29.65
C ASP A 273 11.34 -7.79 28.42
N PHE A 274 12.27 -8.05 27.51
CA PHE A 274 11.98 -8.84 26.32
C PHE A 274 11.44 -10.23 26.69
N GLN A 275 12.07 -10.92 27.65
CA GLN A 275 11.58 -12.22 28.13
C GLN A 275 10.19 -12.13 28.77
N LEU A 276 9.88 -11.03 29.46
CA LEU A 276 8.56 -10.80 30.04
C LEU A 276 7.49 -10.69 28.94
N PHE A 277 7.78 -9.95 27.86
CA PHE A 277 6.90 -9.89 26.69
C PHE A 277 6.71 -11.25 26.03
N LEU A 278 7.80 -12.01 25.83
CA LEU A 278 7.74 -13.35 25.27
C LEU A 278 6.84 -14.28 26.08
N LYS A 279 6.94 -14.21 27.42
CA LYS A 279 6.14 -15.04 28.33
C LYS A 279 4.68 -14.60 28.36
N PHE A 280 4.42 -13.30 28.55
CA PHE A 280 3.07 -12.77 28.73
C PHE A 280 2.19 -12.97 27.50
N TYR A 281 2.71 -12.68 26.30
CA TYR A 281 1.96 -12.82 25.05
C TYR A 281 2.17 -14.17 24.35
N SER A 282 2.89 -15.10 24.99
CA SER A 282 3.22 -16.42 24.42
C SER A 282 3.85 -16.33 23.01
N LEU A 283 4.71 -15.32 22.79
CA LEU A 283 5.24 -14.99 21.45
C LEU A 283 6.14 -16.10 20.88
N LYS A 284 6.71 -16.96 21.74
CA LYS A 284 7.49 -18.14 21.32
C LYS A 284 6.67 -19.24 20.64
N ALA A 285 5.35 -19.25 20.84
CA ALA A 285 4.45 -20.20 20.20
C ALA A 285 3.93 -19.69 18.84
N GLN A 286 4.21 -18.43 18.51
CA GLN A 286 3.68 -17.75 17.34
C GLN A 286 4.78 -17.64 16.27
N GLU A 287 4.60 -18.38 15.17
CA GLU A 287 5.53 -18.47 14.04
C GLU A 287 5.76 -17.13 13.34
N ARG A 288 4.85 -16.15 13.48
CA ARG A 288 5.02 -14.79 12.98
C ARG A 288 6.17 -14.05 13.69
N TYR A 289 6.40 -14.37 14.96
CA TYR A 289 7.28 -13.59 15.85
C TYR A 289 8.59 -14.30 16.17
N SER A 290 8.59 -15.63 16.17
CA SER A 290 9.76 -16.41 16.56
C SER A 290 9.91 -17.67 15.75
N TYR A 291 11.16 -18.06 15.54
CA TYR A 291 11.56 -19.30 14.91
C TYR A 291 12.48 -20.07 15.85
N ARG A 292 12.21 -21.37 16.04
CA ARG A 292 13.01 -22.26 16.89
C ARG A 292 13.98 -23.06 16.03
N HIS A 293 15.27 -22.78 16.20
CA HIS A 293 16.37 -23.58 15.68
C HIS A 293 16.61 -24.75 16.64
N VAL A 294 16.69 -25.97 16.12
CA VAL A 294 17.01 -27.17 16.90
C VAL A 294 18.25 -27.80 16.29
N ILE A 295 19.32 -27.91 17.08
CA ILE A 295 20.59 -28.55 16.69
C ILE A 295 20.94 -29.54 17.79
N GLY A 296 20.69 -30.83 17.54
CA GLY A 296 20.79 -31.88 18.55
C GLY A 296 19.83 -31.62 19.73
N GLU A 297 20.37 -31.60 20.95
CA GLU A 297 19.60 -31.28 22.18
C GLU A 297 19.47 -29.78 22.46
N HIS A 298 20.22 -28.94 21.74
CA HIS A 298 20.18 -27.50 21.93
C HIS A 298 19.09 -26.86 21.07
N SER A 299 18.28 -26.01 21.68
CA SER A 299 17.33 -25.16 20.95
C SER A 299 17.63 -23.68 21.16
N GLN A 300 17.60 -22.92 20.07
CA GLN A 300 17.78 -21.48 20.06
C GLN A 300 16.62 -20.82 19.34
N TYR A 301 16.32 -19.57 19.69
CA TYR A 301 15.25 -18.81 19.06
C TYR A 301 15.82 -17.59 18.35
N THR A 302 15.35 -17.36 17.13
CA THR A 302 15.49 -16.08 16.44
C THR A 302 14.12 -15.46 16.22
N TYR A 303 14.09 -14.16 15.94
CA TYR A 303 12.88 -13.36 15.95
C TYR A 303 12.77 -12.50 14.69
N SER A 304 11.53 -12.24 14.28
CA SER A 304 11.22 -11.42 13.11
C SER A 304 11.19 -9.93 13.46
N ARG A 305 11.14 -9.06 12.45
CA ARG A 305 10.93 -7.62 12.67
C ARG A 305 9.59 -7.33 13.36
N ALA A 306 8.56 -8.12 13.06
CA ALA A 306 7.22 -7.94 13.60
C ALA A 306 7.17 -7.99 15.14
N ILE A 307 8.08 -8.71 15.80
CA ILE A 307 8.11 -8.74 17.27
C ILE A 307 8.59 -7.40 17.85
N ILE A 308 9.52 -6.73 17.16
CA ILE A 308 10.06 -5.43 17.55
C ILE A 308 8.94 -4.39 17.46
N ASP A 309 8.23 -4.38 16.34
CA ASP A 309 7.13 -3.43 16.10
C ASP A 309 5.95 -3.66 17.08
N PHE A 310 5.65 -4.93 17.39
CA PHE A 310 4.64 -5.28 18.40
C PHE A 310 5.03 -4.75 19.79
N ILE A 311 6.25 -5.02 20.26
CA ILE A 311 6.73 -4.56 21.57
C ILE A 311 6.74 -3.04 21.62
N LEU A 312 7.18 -2.36 20.56
CA LEU A 312 7.18 -0.89 20.49
C LEU A 312 5.76 -0.33 20.55
N THR A 313 4.80 -0.95 19.88
CA THR A 313 3.38 -0.54 19.91
C THR A 313 2.81 -0.67 21.32
N GLU A 314 3.10 -1.76 22.02
CA GLU A 314 2.67 -1.97 23.41
C GLU A 314 3.37 -1.02 24.39
N ILE A 315 4.64 -0.66 24.14
CA ILE A 315 5.33 0.37 24.93
C ILE A 315 4.70 1.74 24.69
N LYS A 316 4.43 2.13 23.43
CA LYS A 316 3.80 3.42 23.07
C LYS A 316 2.44 3.62 23.75
N LYS A 317 1.67 2.55 23.95
CA LYS A 317 0.38 2.62 24.67
C LYS A 317 0.52 3.06 26.13
N ASN A 318 1.61 2.68 26.82
CA ASN A 318 1.84 3.01 28.23
C ASN A 318 3.35 3.08 28.61
N PRO A 319 4.11 4.07 28.11
CA PRO A 319 5.58 4.07 28.15
C PRO A 319 6.22 3.88 29.53
N GLN A 320 5.55 4.37 30.59
CA GLN A 320 6.05 4.35 31.97
C GLN A 320 5.56 3.13 32.80
N LYS A 321 4.50 2.43 32.37
CA LYS A 321 3.83 1.38 33.19
C LYS A 321 3.72 0.02 32.51
N THR A 322 4.09 -0.10 31.24
CA THR A 322 3.94 -1.36 30.48
C THR A 322 4.62 -2.54 31.18
N ILE A 323 5.86 -2.40 31.66
CA ILE A 323 6.57 -3.51 32.32
C ILE A 323 5.93 -3.91 33.66
N GLU A 324 5.46 -2.94 34.46
CA GLU A 324 4.79 -3.24 35.73
C GLU A 324 3.47 -3.97 35.51
N HIS A 325 2.70 -3.53 34.51
CA HIS A 325 1.44 -4.14 34.14
C HIS A 325 1.64 -5.61 33.70
N LEU A 326 2.67 -5.87 32.89
CA LEU A 326 3.05 -7.21 32.47
C LEU A 326 3.48 -8.07 33.68
N LYS A 327 4.31 -7.55 34.60
CA LYS A 327 4.75 -8.27 35.81
C LYS A 327 3.57 -8.64 36.72
N LYS A 328 2.61 -7.73 36.92
CA LYS A 328 1.42 -7.97 37.76
C LYS A 328 0.54 -9.09 37.22
N LYS A 329 0.34 -9.13 35.90
CA LYS A 329 -0.51 -10.14 35.25
C LYS A 329 0.17 -11.48 35.02
N THR A 330 1.50 -11.57 35.09
CA THR A 330 2.26 -12.84 34.97
C THR A 330 2.47 -13.55 36.32
N LYS A 331 2.06 -12.94 37.43
CA LYS A 331 2.12 -13.49 38.81
C LYS A 331 0.80 -14.10 39.30
N LYS A 332 -0.27 -14.01 38.52
CA LYS A 332 -1.44 -14.90 38.63
C LYS A 332 -1.20 -16.09 37.72
#